data_AF-A0A5B7K485-F1
#
_entry.id   AF-A0A5B7K485-F1
#
_cell.length_a   1.000
_cell.length_b   1.000
_cell.length_c   1.000
_cell.angle_alpha   90.00
_cell.angle_beta   90.00
_cell.angle_gamma   90.00
#
_symmetry.space_group_name_H-M   'P 1'
#
loop_
_entity.id
_entity.type
_entity.pdbx_description
1 polymer ?
#
loop_
_entity_poly.entity_id
_entity_poly.type
_entity_poly.pdbx_seq_one_letter_code
_entity_poly.pdbx_strand_id
1 'polypeptide(L)' 'MLRWFAGKQIRNAAAIGGNVMTASPISDLNPLLMAAGAILTLRSKNGGERQVTLDHTFFTGYRRTIVLPQEVIT' A
#
# COMPACT_ATOMS: atom_id res chain seq x y z
N MET A 1 -3.63 -5.59 14.17
CA MET A 1 -2.50 -6.09 13.37
C MET A 1 -1.13 -5.79 14.00
N LEU A 2 -0.76 -4.53 14.31
CA LEU A 2 0.64 -4.19 14.67
C LEU A 2 1.22 -4.80 15.97
N ARG A 3 0.38 -5.26 16.92
CA ARG A 3 0.84 -5.80 18.21
C ARG A 3 1.78 -7.01 18.06
N TRP A 4 1.50 -7.85 17.07
CA TRP A 4 2.26 -9.08 16.79
C TRP A 4 3.08 -8.97 15.51
N PHE A 5 3.14 -7.78 14.90
CA PHE A 5 3.86 -7.53 13.67
C PHE A 5 5.31 -7.18 13.96
N ALA A 6 6.21 -8.13 13.70
CA ALA A 6 7.67 -7.96 13.78
C ALA A 6 8.20 -7.41 15.13
N GLY A 7 9.49 -7.10 15.20
CA GLY A 7 10.13 -6.41 16.32
C GLY A 7 10.00 -4.88 16.25
N LYS A 8 10.37 -4.18 17.33
CA LYS A 8 10.37 -2.71 17.36
C LYS A 8 11.27 -2.10 16.28
N GLN A 9 12.43 -2.71 16.04
CA GLN A 9 13.42 -2.29 15.05
C GLN A 9 12.81 -2.20 13.65
N ILE A 10 12.07 -3.24 13.25
CA ILE A 10 11.39 -3.27 11.96
C ILE A 10 10.27 -2.24 11.93
N ARG A 11 9.43 -2.17 12.97
CA ARG A 11 8.32 -1.21 13.00
C ARG A 11 8.78 0.26 12.99
N ASN A 12 9.95 0.56 13.53
CA ASN A 12 10.50 1.92 13.56
C ASN A 12 11.13 2.35 12.22
N ALA A 13 11.49 1.39 11.36
CA ALA A 13 12.10 1.66 10.06
C ALA A 13 11.16 1.36 8.87
N ALA A 14 10.16 0.50 9.06
CA ALA A 14 9.21 0.13 8.03
C ALA A 14 8.22 1.28 7.75
N ALA A 15 7.98 1.53 6.46
CA ALA A 15 6.98 2.47 6.01
C ALA A 15 5.66 1.77 5.68
N ILE A 16 4.53 2.41 6.00
CA ILE A 16 3.19 1.93 5.62
C ILE A 16 3.10 1.81 4.10
N GLY A 17 3.52 2.84 3.35
CA GLY A 17 3.53 2.81 1.89
C GLY A 17 4.37 1.66 1.32
N GLY A 18 5.52 1.36 1.96
CA GLY A 18 6.35 0.21 1.58
C GLY A 18 5.63 -1.13 1.77
N ASN A 19 4.90 -1.30 2.88
CA ASN A 19 4.11 -2.51 3.12
C ASN A 19 3.00 -2.70 2.07
N VAL A 20 2.27 -1.63 1.75
CA VAL A 20 1.20 -1.64 0.74
C VAL A 20 1.77 -1.94 -0.65
N MET A 21 2.80 -1.21 -1.09
CA MET A 21 3.38 -1.34 -2.43
C MET A 21 4.13 -2.65 -2.64
N THR A 22 4.62 -3.28 -1.56
CA THR A 22 5.22 -4.63 -1.65
C THR A 22 4.20 -5.67 -2.16
N ALA A 23 2.90 -5.42 -1.95
CA ALA A 23 1.80 -6.24 -2.45
C ALA A 23 1.98 -7.74 -2.15
N SER A 24 2.45 -8.04 -0.93
CA SER A 24 2.58 -9.41 -0.44
C SER A 24 1.19 -10.02 -0.21
N PRO A 25 0.90 -11.23 -0.72
CA PRO A 25 -0.36 -11.93 -0.43
C PRO A 25 -0.59 -12.20 1.07
N ILE A 26 0.49 -12.23 1.86
CA ILE A 26 0.45 -12.43 3.32
C ILE A 26 0.67 -11.11 4.09
N SER A 27 0.39 -9.96 3.49
CA SER A 27 0.41 -8.70 4.22
C SER A 27 -0.71 -8.66 5.25
N ASP A 28 -0.36 -8.37 6.50
CA ASP A 28 -1.33 -8.15 7.57
C ASP A 28 -2.08 -6.81 7.42
N LEU A 29 -1.47 -5.79 6.79
CA LEU A 29 -2.07 -4.46 6.68
C LEU A 29 -2.99 -4.33 5.46
N ASN A 30 -2.68 -4.99 4.34
CA ASN A 30 -3.46 -4.82 3.11
C ASN A 30 -4.93 -5.23 3.25
N PRO A 31 -5.29 -6.39 3.83
CA PRO A 31 -6.69 -6.77 4.03
C PRO A 31 -7.41 -5.80 4.98
N LEU A 32 -6.72 -5.32 6.03
CA LEU A 32 -7.29 -4.36 6.98
C LEU A 32 -7.61 -3.02 6.31
N LEU A 33 -6.64 -2.47 5.56
CA LEU A 33 -6.80 -1.19 4.87
C LEU A 33 -7.85 -1.29 3.76
N MET A 34 -7.92 -2.43 3.05
CA MET A 34 -8.91 -2.68 2.02
C MET A 34 -10.33 -2.75 2.62
N ALA A 35 -10.51 -3.50 3.70
CA ALA A 35 -11.80 -3.60 4.39
C ALA A 35 -12.26 -2.25 4.96
N ALA A 36 -11.31 -1.40 5.37
CA ALA A 36 -11.59 -0.04 5.82
C ALA A 36 -11.85 0.96 4.68
N GLY A 37 -11.71 0.56 3.41
CA GLY A 37 -11.87 1.45 2.26
C GLY A 37 -10.83 2.58 2.23
N ALA A 38 -9.59 2.29 2.67
CA ALA A 38 -8.54 3.29 2.76
C ALA A 38 -8.31 4.00 1.41
N ILE A 39 -8.13 5.32 1.44
CA ILE A 39 -7.83 6.12 0.25
C ILE A 39 -6.32 6.32 0.18
N LEU A 40 -5.73 5.96 -0.95
CA LEU A 40 -4.32 6.15 -1.24
C LEU A 40 -4.15 7.33 -2.19
N THR A 41 -3.29 8.25 -1.83
CA THR A 41 -2.89 9.36 -2.70
C THR A 41 -1.67 8.95 -3.51
N LEU A 42 -1.80 8.98 -4.83
CA LEU A 42 -0.74 8.70 -5.78
C LEU A 42 -0.35 9.99 -6.47
N ARG A 43 0.96 10.28 -6.52
CA ARG A 43 1.50 11.45 -7.17
C ARG A 43 2.50 11.06 -8.24
N SER A 44 2.46 11.74 -9.37
CA SER A 44 3.48 11.67 -10.40
C SER A 44 4.00 13.06 -10.71
N LYS A 45 5.31 13.17 -10.99
CA LYS A 45 5.95 14.46 -11.34
C LYS A 45 5.24 15.15 -12.51
N ASN A 46 4.82 14.39 -13.52
CA ASN A 46 4.21 14.92 -14.74
C ASN A 46 2.68 14.76 -14.78
N GLY A 47 2.13 13.84 -13.98
CA GLY A 47 0.72 13.45 -14.00
C GLY A 47 -0.14 14.07 -12.91
N GLY A 48 0.44 14.85 -12.00
CA GLY A 48 -0.27 15.45 -10.87
C GLY A 48 -0.57 14.44 -9.76
N GLU A 49 -1.72 14.62 -9.10
CA GLU A 49 -2.16 13.80 -7.98
C GLU A 49 -3.51 13.15 -8.30
N ARG A 50 -3.66 11.87 -7.92
CA ARG A 50 -4.94 11.18 -7.93
C ARG A 50 -5.13 10.37 -6.67
N GLN A 51 -6.38 10.22 -6.26
CA GLN A 51 -6.77 9.36 -5.16
C GLN A 51 -7.34 8.05 -5.68
N VAL A 52 -7.03 6.96 -4.98
CA VAL A 52 -7.55 5.62 -5.28
C VAL A 52 -8.00 4.97 -4.00
N THR A 53 -9.21 4.44 -3.98
CA THR A 53 -9.65 3.55 -2.90
C THR A 53 -8.93 2.21 -3.00
N LEU A 54 -8.42 1.73 -1.88
CA LEU A 54 -7.85 0.40 -1.76
C LEU A 54 -9.00 -0.62 -1.71
N ASP A 55 -9.33 -1.20 -2.86
CA ASP A 55 -10.36 -2.23 -2.99
C ASP A 55 -9.79 -3.50 -3.67
N HIS A 56 -10.68 -4.44 -3.98
CA HIS A 56 -10.34 -5.72 -4.63
C HIS A 56 -9.67 -5.57 -6.01
N THR A 57 -9.78 -4.41 -6.66
CA THR A 57 -9.17 -4.14 -7.98
C THR A 57 -7.75 -3.57 -7.88
N PHE A 58 -7.36 -3.06 -6.71
CA PHE A 58 -6.06 -2.42 -6.52
C PHE A 58 -4.88 -3.38 -6.74
N PHE A 59 -5.00 -4.63 -6.28
CA PHE A 59 -3.99 -5.67 -6.47
C PHE A 59 -4.35 -6.54 -7.67
N THR A 60 -3.67 -6.31 -8.80
CA THR A 60 -3.97 -6.95 -10.10
C THR A 60 -3.34 -8.33 -10.26
N GLY A 61 -2.52 -8.75 -9.31
CA GLY A 61 -1.92 -10.09 -9.28
C GLY A 61 -0.80 -10.19 -8.25
N TYR A 62 -0.06 -11.31 -8.28
CA TYR A 62 1.03 -11.55 -7.36
C TYR A 62 2.06 -10.40 -7.40
N ARG A 63 2.16 -9.65 -6.29
CA ARG A 63 3.05 -8.48 -6.14
C ARG A 63 2.85 -7.40 -7.21
N ARG A 64 1.63 -7.26 -7.75
CA ARG A 64 1.29 -6.25 -8.76
C ARG A 64 0.14 -5.38 -8.27
N THR A 65 0.23 -4.09 -8.57
CA THR A 65 -0.80 -3.09 -8.24
C THR A 65 -1.22 -2.35 -9.51
N ILE A 66 -2.23 -1.49 -9.40
CA ILE A 66 -2.66 -0.57 -10.47
C ILE A 66 -1.79 0.70 -10.58
N VAL A 67 -0.77 0.85 -9.73
CA VAL A 67 0.07 2.06 -9.67
C VAL A 67 0.97 2.10 -10.90
N LEU A 68 1.01 3.24 -11.58
CA LEU A 68 1.82 3.40 -12.79
C LEU A 68 3.31 3.52 -12.44
N PRO A 69 4.24 3.16 -13.35
CA PRO A 69 5.69 3.22 -13.07
C PRO A 69 6.21 4.60 -12.62
N GLN A 70 5.55 5.67 -13.04
CA GLN A 70 5.88 7.06 -12.71
C GLN A 70 5.13 7.62 -11.50
N GLU A 71 4.32 6.81 -10.83
CA GLU A 71 3.53 7.19 -9.65
C GLU A 71 4.21 6.68 -8.37
N VAL A 72 4.13 7.50 -7.33
CA VAL A 72 4.54 7.15 -5.98
C VAL A 72 3.39 7.43 -5.01
N ILE A 73 3.30 6.62 -3.96
CA ILE A 73 2.38 6.89 -2.85
C ILE A 73 2.94 8.01 -1.97
N THR A 74 2.07 8.95 -1.59
CA THR A 74 2.41 10.11 -0.76
C THR A 74 1.49 10.23 0.45
#